data_AF-C3ZC46-F1
#
_entry.id   AF-C3ZC46-F1
#
_cell.length_a   1.000
_cell.length_b   1.000
_cell.length_c   1.000
_cell.angle_alpha   90.00
_cell.angle_beta   90.00
_cell.angle_gamma   90.00
#
_symmetry.space_group_name_H-M   'P 1'
#
loop_
_entity.id
_entity.type
_entity.pdbx_description
1 polymer ?
#
loop_
_entity_poly.entity_id
_entity_poly.type
_entity_poly.pdbx_seq_one_letter_code
_entity_poly.pdbx_strand_id
1 'polypeptide(L)'
;MEARTVWLTLAVLRVTLVLLPQSGYIHPDEFFQAPEVMAGTVLNYKVRLTWEWTEDLPIRSPVLPFLTSGIPFLVLKIINYLGSLPELLSAYTLLIAPRLWTMVLSFFVDYCLWRVCNGGERKYMGGEMDGFNCLAVYSACYVTLVFFTRTFSNTLEAVLFAGVLALVVDSIKGRDPLSSSPKHKTRNEKGEKPSDLVHEKHSSNSHSVPLSALIVVGVFNRPTFPAFALVPMLYWTFYNSKGWRLKEGALKALQLVPGAVVTVIIFVVCDSVYFGSLDSPSSLLQNLTVTPLNFLRYNMDMSKVKDHGLHPRMTHLLVNTPLSFGVLASKLQAPSNESHQKRQVKRTADDTKMLSRIPCGKGVDFEMFFLLSYFIPIFILSLIAHQEPRFITPCLLPLVLAHHNKISWAGGKLKKLLFVGFVVGNVFCGVLFGAMHQGGIVPSLLHLHHLVRQQNATQKVHIFYFHTYMPPQHLLGIHG
;
A
#
# COMPACT_ATOMS: atom_id res chain seq x y z
N MET A 1 29.30 -3.24 0.60
CA MET A 1 28.42 -4.40 0.36
C MET A 1 27.68 -4.17 -0.94
N GLU A 2 27.48 -5.21 -1.73
CA GLU A 2 26.62 -5.13 -2.92
C GLU A 2 25.16 -4.91 -2.51
N ALA A 3 24.41 -4.19 -3.35
CA ALA A 3 23.02 -3.81 -3.06
C ALA A 3 22.11 -5.03 -2.81
N ARG A 4 22.36 -6.13 -3.53
CA ARG A 4 21.67 -7.41 -3.34
C ARG A 4 21.90 -7.99 -1.94
N THR A 5 23.13 -7.97 -1.44
CA THR A 5 23.46 -8.43 -0.07
C THR A 5 22.80 -7.56 0.98
N VAL A 6 22.76 -6.24 0.75
CA VAL A 6 22.06 -5.30 1.64
C VAL A 6 20.57 -5.62 1.69
N TRP A 7 19.91 -5.79 0.55
CA TRP A 7 18.50 -6.18 0.48
C TRP A 7 18.24 -7.51 1.20
N LEU A 8 19.04 -8.56 0.93
CA LEU A 8 18.89 -9.86 1.60
C LEU A 8 19.03 -9.73 3.12
N THR A 9 20.02 -8.95 3.59
CA THR A 9 20.23 -8.71 5.03
C THR A 9 19.02 -8.02 5.66
N LEU A 10 18.47 -7.01 4.99
CA LEU A 10 17.29 -6.29 5.46
C LEU A 10 16.01 -7.12 5.36
N ALA A 11 15.91 -8.03 4.39
CA ALA A 11 14.82 -8.99 4.30
C ALA A 11 14.84 -9.98 5.48
N VAL A 12 16.02 -10.51 5.81
CA VAL A 12 16.20 -11.35 7.02
C VAL A 12 15.87 -10.55 8.27
N LEU A 13 16.38 -9.32 8.40
CA LEU A 13 16.04 -8.44 9.52
C LEU A 13 14.53 -8.22 9.63
N ARG A 14 13.82 -7.97 8.52
CA ARG A 14 12.36 -7.80 8.49
C ARG A 14 11.64 -9.03 9.06
N VAL A 15 12.06 -10.24 8.66
CA VAL A 15 11.51 -11.50 9.19
C VAL A 15 11.82 -11.64 10.68
N THR A 16 13.07 -11.42 11.08
CA THR A 16 13.51 -11.52 12.47
C THR A 16 12.76 -10.54 13.38
N LEU A 17 12.53 -9.30 12.92
CA LEU A 17 11.77 -8.29 13.65
C LEU A 17 10.28 -8.64 13.80
N VAL A 18 9.71 -9.46 12.92
CA VAL A 18 8.33 -9.95 13.12
C VAL A 18 8.31 -11.07 14.14
N LEU A 19 9.27 -12.00 14.07
CA LEU A 19 9.36 -13.11 15.01
C LEU A 19 9.78 -12.68 16.43
N LEU A 20 10.60 -11.65 16.55
CA LEU A 20 10.90 -10.98 17.83
C LEU A 20 9.89 -9.85 18.00
N PRO A 21 8.79 -10.06 18.75
CA PRO A 21 7.62 -9.21 18.68
C PRO A 21 8.01 -7.77 18.98
N GLN A 22 7.94 -6.93 17.95
CA GLN A 22 8.06 -5.48 18.08
C GLN A 22 7.01 -5.00 19.11
N SER A 23 7.48 -4.54 20.26
CA SER A 23 6.65 -4.14 21.40
C SER A 23 5.89 -2.84 21.17
N GLY A 24 6.35 -2.01 20.23
CA GLY A 24 5.75 -0.72 19.90
C GLY A 24 4.30 -0.89 19.45
N TYR A 25 3.40 -0.15 20.10
CA TYR A 25 1.99 -0.07 19.77
C TYR A 25 1.76 1.24 19.01
N ILE A 26 1.75 1.16 17.68
CA ILE A 26 1.81 2.34 16.83
C ILE A 26 0.48 3.09 16.81
N HIS A 27 -0.63 2.35 16.65
CA HIS A 27 -1.96 2.93 16.60
C HIS A 27 -3.04 1.85 16.84
N PRO A 28 -4.17 2.16 17.50
CA PRO A 28 -5.28 1.24 17.75
C PRO A 28 -5.73 0.41 16.54
N ASP A 29 -5.88 1.05 15.38
CA ASP A 29 -6.31 0.39 14.14
C ASP A 29 -5.49 -0.83 13.73
N GLU A 30 -4.24 -0.99 14.22
CA GLU A 30 -3.48 -2.24 14.00
C GLU A 30 -4.31 -3.45 14.44
N PHE A 31 -5.07 -3.31 15.52
CA PHE A 31 -5.87 -4.38 16.12
C PHE A 31 -7.36 -4.22 15.82
N PHE A 32 -7.92 -3.01 16.00
CA PHE A 32 -9.37 -2.79 15.99
C PHE A 32 -9.99 -2.75 14.58
N GLN A 33 -9.18 -2.67 13.51
CA GLN A 33 -9.68 -2.77 12.13
C GLN A 33 -9.56 -4.19 11.55
N ALA A 34 -8.80 -5.09 12.18
CA ALA A 34 -8.64 -6.44 11.64
C ALA A 34 -8.49 -7.57 12.70
N PRO A 35 -7.37 -7.72 13.43
CA PRO A 35 -7.20 -8.82 14.39
C PRO A 35 -8.31 -8.94 15.44
N GLU A 36 -8.69 -7.85 16.09
CA GLU A 36 -9.72 -7.85 17.14
C GLU A 36 -11.07 -8.35 16.59
N VAL A 37 -11.44 -7.88 15.39
CA VAL A 37 -12.71 -8.24 14.73
C VAL A 37 -12.71 -9.72 14.37
N MET A 38 -11.63 -10.16 13.70
CA MET A 38 -11.54 -11.54 13.20
C MET A 38 -11.33 -12.57 14.30
N ALA A 39 -10.72 -12.20 15.43
CA ALA A 39 -10.63 -13.10 16.57
C ALA A 39 -12.01 -13.41 17.16
N GLY A 40 -12.90 -12.41 17.21
CA GLY A 40 -14.30 -12.63 17.60
C GLY A 40 -15.00 -13.61 16.66
N THR A 41 -14.94 -13.34 15.35
CA THR A 41 -15.60 -14.17 14.34
C THR A 41 -15.03 -15.59 14.22
N VAL A 42 -13.71 -15.74 14.20
CA VAL A 42 -13.04 -17.02 13.86
C VAL A 42 -12.78 -17.88 15.11
N LEU A 43 -12.37 -17.25 16.22
CA LEU A 43 -11.97 -17.95 17.45
C LEU A 43 -13.04 -17.94 18.54
N ASN A 44 -14.13 -17.19 18.36
CA ASN A 44 -15.14 -16.95 19.38
C ASN A 44 -14.54 -16.40 20.67
N TYR A 45 -13.63 -15.44 20.53
CA TYR A 45 -13.07 -14.70 21.66
C TYR A 45 -13.92 -13.49 22.00
N LYS A 46 -13.88 -13.09 23.27
CA LYS A 46 -14.44 -11.83 23.73
C LYS A 46 -13.61 -10.69 23.15
N VAL A 47 -14.27 -9.81 22.41
CA VAL A 47 -13.65 -8.73 21.67
C VAL A 47 -14.41 -7.42 21.85
N ARG A 48 -13.74 -6.31 21.58
CA ARG A 48 -14.34 -4.99 21.54
C ARG A 48 -14.39 -4.47 20.10
N LEU A 49 -15.58 -4.53 19.51
CA LEU A 49 -15.83 -3.93 18.21
C LEU A 49 -15.96 -2.40 18.34
N THR A 50 -15.43 -1.68 17.35
CA THR A 50 -15.61 -0.22 17.22
C THR A 50 -16.90 0.08 16.47
N TRP A 51 -17.31 1.36 16.51
CA TRP A 51 -18.45 1.89 15.76
C TRP A 51 -18.37 1.58 14.25
N GLU A 52 -17.16 1.41 13.70
CA GLU A 52 -16.97 1.03 12.30
C GLU A 52 -17.69 -0.27 11.90
N TRP A 53 -17.95 -1.15 12.88
CA TRP A 53 -18.55 -2.48 12.73
C TRP A 53 -19.97 -2.60 13.32
N THR A 54 -20.33 -1.74 14.28
CA THR A 54 -21.55 -1.89 15.08
C THR A 54 -22.64 -0.87 14.76
N GLU A 55 -22.36 0.15 13.96
CA GLU A 55 -23.39 1.10 13.49
C GLU A 55 -24.44 0.37 12.63
N ASP A 56 -25.66 0.90 12.60
CA ASP A 56 -26.76 0.38 11.75
C ASP A 56 -26.36 0.30 10.27
N LEU A 57 -25.45 1.19 9.84
CA LEU A 57 -24.80 1.16 8.54
C LEU A 57 -23.29 0.93 8.72
N PRO A 58 -22.81 -0.33 8.68
CA PRO A 58 -21.39 -0.62 8.84
C PRO A 58 -20.58 -0.01 7.69
N ILE A 59 -19.40 0.51 8.02
CA ILE A 59 -18.57 1.31 7.10
C ILE A 59 -17.28 0.60 6.66
N ARG A 60 -17.02 -0.60 7.19
CA ARG A 60 -15.85 -1.42 6.87
C ARG A 60 -16.25 -2.78 6.33
N SER A 61 -15.61 -3.19 5.24
CA SER A 61 -15.75 -4.55 4.73
C SER A 61 -14.96 -5.53 5.61
N PRO A 62 -15.56 -6.64 6.06
CA PRO A 62 -14.88 -7.72 6.77
C PRO A 62 -13.95 -8.56 5.88
N VAL A 63 -14.06 -8.45 4.55
CA VAL A 63 -13.35 -9.31 3.60
C VAL A 63 -11.82 -9.20 3.77
N LEU A 64 -11.28 -7.98 3.80
CA LEU A 64 -9.82 -7.79 3.91
C LEU A 64 -9.26 -8.08 5.30
N PRO A 65 -9.94 -7.71 6.41
CA PRO A 65 -9.65 -8.23 7.73
C PRO A 65 -9.62 -9.76 7.76
N PHE A 66 -10.58 -10.42 7.12
CA PHE A 66 -10.61 -11.87 7.05
C PHE A 66 -9.39 -12.42 6.29
N LEU A 67 -9.03 -11.84 5.14
CA LEU A 67 -7.85 -12.26 4.39
C LEU A 67 -6.54 -12.04 5.15
N THR A 68 -6.43 -10.99 5.96
CA THR A 68 -5.16 -10.61 6.62
C THR A 68 -5.00 -11.16 8.03
N SER A 69 -6.09 -11.34 8.77
CA SER A 69 -6.08 -11.80 10.17
C SER A 69 -6.95 -13.03 10.39
N GLY A 70 -8.10 -13.12 9.70
CA GLY A 70 -9.00 -14.27 9.80
C GLY A 70 -8.39 -15.58 9.29
N ILE A 71 -7.75 -15.58 8.12
CA ILE A 71 -7.05 -16.75 7.57
C ILE A 71 -5.92 -17.21 8.51
N PRO A 72 -5.00 -16.33 8.98
CA PRO A 72 -4.02 -16.72 9.98
C PRO A 72 -4.62 -17.34 11.24
N PHE A 73 -5.71 -16.78 11.78
CA PHE A 73 -6.39 -17.38 12.94
C PHE A 73 -7.07 -18.70 12.64
N LEU A 74 -7.65 -18.87 11.44
CA LEU A 74 -8.23 -20.13 11.01
C LEU A 74 -7.16 -21.22 10.92
N VAL A 75 -5.99 -20.90 10.36
CA VAL A 75 -4.85 -21.81 10.31
C VAL A 75 -4.40 -22.21 11.72
N LEU A 76 -4.25 -21.24 12.63
CA LEU A 76 -3.91 -21.53 14.03
C LEU A 76 -4.97 -22.42 14.70
N LYS A 77 -6.27 -22.13 14.49
CA LYS A 77 -7.38 -22.91 15.03
C LYS A 77 -7.35 -24.37 14.54
N ILE A 78 -7.12 -24.57 13.23
CA ILE A 78 -7.02 -25.91 12.63
C ILE A 78 -5.82 -26.67 13.18
N ILE A 79 -4.63 -26.07 13.25
CA ILE A 79 -3.43 -26.73 13.77
C ILE A 79 -3.63 -27.09 15.26
N ASN A 80 -4.23 -26.20 16.05
CA ASN A 80 -4.55 -26.47 17.45
C ASN A 80 -5.56 -27.63 17.59
N TYR A 81 -6.57 -27.70 16.72
CA TYR A 81 -7.56 -28.79 16.72
C TYR A 81 -6.94 -30.15 16.33
N LEU A 82 -6.00 -30.16 15.39
CA LEU A 82 -5.28 -31.38 14.98
C LEU A 82 -4.36 -31.94 16.07
N GLY A 83 -4.19 -31.24 17.19
CA GLY A 83 -3.40 -31.70 18.35
C GLY A 83 -1.89 -31.69 18.13
N SER A 84 -1.41 -31.14 17.00
CA SER A 84 0.01 -31.18 16.63
C SER A 84 0.90 -30.34 17.55
N LEU A 85 0.35 -29.30 18.19
CA LEU A 85 1.08 -28.40 19.09
C LEU A 85 0.18 -27.96 20.26
N PRO A 86 0.34 -28.52 21.48
CA PRO A 86 -0.38 -28.03 22.64
C PRO A 86 -0.03 -26.56 22.92
N GLU A 87 -1.03 -25.78 23.37
CA GLU A 87 -0.92 -24.34 23.67
C GLU A 87 -0.59 -23.41 22.49
N LEU A 88 -0.79 -23.86 21.24
CA LEU A 88 -0.51 -23.04 20.06
C LEU A 88 -1.27 -21.70 20.08
N LEU A 89 -2.51 -21.66 20.58
CA LEU A 89 -3.27 -20.42 20.75
C LEU A 89 -2.77 -19.67 22.00
N SER A 90 -1.69 -18.90 21.87
CA SER A 90 -1.14 -18.02 22.91
C SER A 90 -1.22 -16.56 22.48
N ALA A 91 -1.14 -15.61 23.40
CA ALA A 91 -1.08 -14.18 23.05
C ALA A 91 0.04 -13.87 22.03
N TYR A 92 1.16 -14.58 22.11
CA TYR A 92 2.26 -14.45 21.15
C TYR A 92 1.85 -14.87 19.73
N THR A 93 1.25 -16.05 19.55
CA THR A 93 0.88 -16.51 18.21
C THR A 93 -0.30 -15.74 17.62
N LEU A 94 -1.23 -15.29 18.47
CA LEU A 94 -2.33 -14.40 18.09
C LEU A 94 -1.80 -13.05 17.58
N LEU A 95 -0.71 -12.55 18.16
CA LEU A 95 -0.04 -11.33 17.69
C LEU A 95 0.77 -11.57 16.41
N ILE A 96 1.56 -12.64 16.38
CA ILE A 96 2.58 -12.85 15.34
C ILE A 96 2.01 -13.44 14.05
N ALA A 97 1.00 -14.31 14.09
CA ALA A 97 0.51 -14.95 12.87
C ALA A 97 -0.07 -13.95 11.84
N PRO A 98 -0.93 -12.97 12.22
CA PRO A 98 -1.36 -11.91 11.29
C PRO A 98 -0.22 -11.00 10.81
N ARG A 99 0.77 -10.73 11.67
CA ARG A 99 1.97 -9.95 11.30
C ARG A 99 2.86 -10.68 10.29
N LEU A 100 3.06 -11.99 10.46
CA LEU A 100 3.77 -12.82 9.49
C LEU A 100 3.07 -12.83 8.14
N TRP A 101 1.75 -12.95 8.13
CA TRP A 101 0.97 -12.86 6.90
C TRP A 101 1.16 -11.51 6.20
N THR A 102 1.07 -10.42 6.96
CA THR A 102 1.27 -9.06 6.43
C THR A 102 2.70 -8.83 5.95
N MET A 103 3.69 -9.40 6.64
CA MET A 103 5.08 -9.39 6.22
C MET A 103 5.29 -10.13 4.89
N VAL A 104 4.63 -11.26 4.65
CA VAL A 104 4.65 -11.93 3.34
C VAL A 104 4.09 -11.00 2.25
N LEU A 105 2.98 -10.30 2.53
CA LEU A 105 2.44 -9.28 1.61
C LEU A 105 3.42 -8.12 1.39
N SER A 106 4.24 -7.75 2.38
CA SER A 106 5.27 -6.73 2.20
C SER A 106 6.33 -7.14 1.15
N PHE A 107 6.68 -8.44 1.05
CA PHE A 107 7.58 -8.93 0.01
C PHE A 107 6.96 -8.92 -1.39
N PHE A 108 5.63 -8.93 -1.50
CA PHE A 108 4.98 -8.66 -2.78
C PHE A 108 5.26 -7.23 -3.26
N VAL A 109 5.38 -6.26 -2.34
CA VAL A 109 5.78 -4.89 -2.70
C VAL A 109 7.22 -4.86 -3.22
N ASP A 110 8.15 -5.58 -2.57
CA ASP A 110 9.51 -5.76 -3.07
C ASP A 110 9.52 -6.34 -4.49
N TYR A 111 8.72 -7.39 -4.74
CA TYR A 111 8.57 -7.98 -6.09
C TYR A 111 8.04 -6.98 -7.12
N CYS A 112 6.98 -6.24 -6.79
CA CYS A 112 6.43 -5.19 -7.66
C CYS A 112 7.47 -4.09 -7.93
N LEU A 113 8.21 -3.64 -6.92
CA LEU A 113 9.28 -2.66 -7.06
C LEU A 113 10.36 -3.16 -8.03
N TRP A 114 10.84 -4.38 -7.82
CA TRP A 114 11.83 -5.02 -8.68
C TRP A 114 11.34 -5.15 -10.13
N ARG A 115 10.07 -5.54 -10.34
CA ARG A 115 9.45 -5.65 -11.67
C ARG A 115 9.32 -4.30 -12.38
N VAL A 116 8.99 -3.24 -11.63
CA VAL A 116 8.95 -1.87 -12.16
C VAL A 116 10.35 -1.42 -12.60
N CYS A 117 11.39 -1.74 -11.82
CA CYS A 117 12.78 -1.37 -12.14
C CYS A 117 13.33 -2.14 -13.36
N ASN A 118 13.10 -3.46 -13.42
CA ASN A 118 13.80 -4.34 -14.37
C ASN A 118 13.06 -4.63 -15.67
N GLY A 119 11.81 -4.20 -15.84
CA GLY A 119 11.08 -4.58 -17.04
C GLY A 119 11.38 -3.74 -18.29
N GLY A 120 12.60 -3.27 -18.51
CA GLY A 120 13.00 -2.74 -19.81
C GLY A 120 14.33 -2.00 -19.79
N GLU A 121 14.99 -1.92 -20.95
CA GLU A 121 16.16 -1.08 -21.19
C GLU A 121 15.75 0.40 -21.07
N ARG A 122 15.81 0.98 -19.87
CA ARG A 122 15.47 2.39 -19.66
C ARG A 122 16.66 3.15 -19.11
N LYS A 123 17.17 4.07 -19.94
CA LYS A 123 18.00 5.18 -19.51
C LYS A 123 17.09 6.23 -18.85
N TYR A 124 17.03 6.24 -17.53
CA TYR A 124 16.58 7.42 -16.77
C TYR A 124 17.73 8.41 -16.73
N MET A 125 17.49 9.72 -16.85
CA MET A 125 18.49 10.82 -16.88
C MET A 125 19.94 10.38 -16.54
N GLY A 126 20.64 9.76 -17.49
CA GLY A 126 22.05 9.36 -17.35
C GLY A 126 22.41 7.91 -16.93
N GLY A 127 21.49 6.95 -16.73
CA GLY A 127 21.85 5.56 -16.40
C GLY A 127 20.69 4.53 -16.34
N GLU A 128 21.04 3.24 -16.22
CA GLU A 128 20.12 2.13 -15.96
C GLU A 128 19.63 2.16 -14.50
N MET A 129 18.35 1.86 -14.25
CA MET A 129 17.82 1.67 -12.90
C MET A 129 18.28 0.32 -12.35
N ASP A 130 19.15 0.33 -11.34
CA ASP A 130 19.51 -0.88 -10.61
C ASP A 130 18.38 -1.23 -9.63
N GLY A 131 17.61 -2.26 -9.97
CA GLY A 131 16.52 -2.75 -9.13
C GLY A 131 16.94 -3.16 -7.71
N PHE A 132 18.18 -3.64 -7.51
CA PHE A 132 18.66 -3.97 -6.17
C PHE A 132 19.00 -2.73 -5.34
N ASN A 133 19.44 -1.63 -5.95
CA ASN A 133 19.62 -0.36 -5.23
C ASN A 133 18.26 0.20 -4.76
N CYS A 134 17.23 0.16 -5.62
CA CYS A 134 15.87 0.52 -5.22
C CYS A 134 15.38 -0.33 -4.04
N LEU A 135 15.55 -1.65 -4.14
CA LEU A 135 15.16 -2.60 -3.09
C LEU A 135 15.91 -2.36 -1.77
N ALA A 136 17.21 -2.06 -1.84
CA ALA A 136 18.02 -1.79 -0.66
C ALA A 136 17.55 -0.51 0.06
N VAL A 137 17.33 0.58 -0.68
CA VAL A 137 16.81 1.84 -0.10
C VAL A 137 15.40 1.65 0.46
N TYR A 138 14.51 0.99 -0.29
CA TYR A 138 13.15 0.70 0.15
C TYR A 138 13.12 -0.15 1.43
N SER A 139 13.92 -1.22 1.48
CA SER A 139 13.97 -2.13 2.63
C SER A 139 14.66 -1.52 3.85
N ALA A 140 15.50 -0.51 3.66
CA ALA A 140 16.15 0.21 4.75
C ALA A 140 15.21 1.25 5.41
N CYS A 141 14.06 1.54 4.79
CA CYS A 141 13.09 2.46 5.36
C CYS A 141 12.37 1.84 6.57
N TYR A 142 12.27 2.57 7.68
CA TYR A 142 11.59 2.08 8.89
C TYR A 142 10.10 1.80 8.64
N VAL A 143 9.46 2.52 7.73
CA VAL A 143 8.09 2.25 7.26
C VAL A 143 7.98 0.82 6.73
N THR A 144 8.97 0.35 5.96
CA THR A 144 8.99 -1.03 5.44
C THR A 144 9.25 -2.05 6.54
N LEU A 145 10.20 -1.77 7.45
CA LEU A 145 10.59 -2.70 8.52
C LEU A 145 9.56 -2.79 9.66
N VAL A 146 8.80 -1.73 9.88
CA VAL A 146 7.84 -1.62 10.98
C VAL A 146 6.42 -1.61 10.43
N PHE A 147 5.97 -0.52 9.79
CA PHE A 147 4.58 -0.33 9.39
C PHE A 147 4.07 -1.42 8.45
N PHE A 148 4.84 -1.78 7.41
CA PHE A 148 4.43 -2.79 6.43
C PHE A 148 4.47 -4.23 6.93
N THR A 149 4.87 -4.45 8.18
CA THR A 149 4.77 -5.75 8.86
C THR A 149 3.63 -5.79 9.89
N ARG A 150 2.94 -4.67 10.11
CA ARG A 150 1.76 -4.57 10.98
C ARG A 150 0.48 -4.66 10.17
N THR A 151 -0.59 -5.13 10.81
CA THR A 151 -1.94 -5.38 10.26
C THR A 151 -2.75 -4.10 9.99
N PHE A 152 -2.10 -3.03 9.51
CA PHE A 152 -2.79 -1.82 9.10
C PHE A 152 -3.47 -2.00 7.74
N SER A 153 -4.70 -1.49 7.64
CA SER A 153 -5.36 -1.29 6.34
C SER A 153 -4.53 -0.39 5.40
N ASN A 154 -3.72 0.53 5.93
CA ASN A 154 -2.78 1.34 5.14
C ASN A 154 -1.65 0.51 4.49
N THR A 155 -1.21 -0.57 5.13
CA THR A 155 -0.24 -1.51 4.53
C THR A 155 -0.86 -2.18 3.29
N LEU A 156 -2.14 -2.55 3.36
CA LEU A 156 -2.86 -3.07 2.19
C LEU A 156 -2.99 -2.03 1.07
N GLU A 157 -3.21 -0.74 1.38
CA GLU A 157 -3.17 0.30 0.35
C GLU A 157 -1.81 0.34 -0.36
N ALA A 158 -0.70 0.18 0.37
CA ALA A 158 0.64 0.13 -0.22
C ALA A 158 0.83 -1.11 -1.12
N VAL A 159 0.38 -2.28 -0.67
CA VAL A 159 0.41 -3.55 -1.44
C VAL A 159 -0.38 -3.42 -2.74
N LEU A 160 -1.62 -2.92 -2.66
CA LEU A 160 -2.50 -2.74 -3.81
C LEU A 160 -1.94 -1.68 -4.77
N PHE A 161 -1.42 -0.57 -4.24
CA PHE A 161 -0.81 0.49 -5.05
C PHE A 161 0.44 0.00 -5.78
N ALA A 162 1.28 -0.83 -5.14
CA ALA A 162 2.42 -1.46 -5.78
C ALA A 162 2.00 -2.37 -6.95
N GLY A 163 0.93 -3.16 -6.76
CA GLY A 163 0.33 -3.98 -7.80
C GLY A 163 -0.19 -3.16 -8.99
N VAL A 164 -0.94 -2.07 -8.71
CA VAL A 164 -1.43 -1.15 -9.75
C VAL A 164 -0.26 -0.53 -10.51
N LEU A 165 0.75 -0.01 -9.82
CA LEU A 165 1.94 0.57 -10.46
C LEU A 165 2.66 -0.43 -11.36
N ALA A 166 2.90 -1.66 -10.87
CA ALA A 166 3.56 -2.70 -11.65
C ALA A 166 2.76 -3.07 -12.92
N LEU A 167 1.45 -3.28 -12.82
CA LEU A 167 0.59 -3.62 -13.96
C LEU A 167 0.44 -2.48 -14.97
N VAL A 168 0.39 -1.22 -14.52
CA VAL A 168 0.39 -0.06 -15.40
C VAL A 168 1.71 0.03 -16.16
N VAL A 169 2.84 -0.06 -15.46
CA VAL A 169 4.17 -0.03 -16.06
C VAL A 169 4.36 -1.19 -17.05
N ASP A 170 3.80 -2.38 -16.76
CA ASP A 170 3.82 -3.53 -17.66
C ASP A 170 2.94 -3.35 -18.91
N SER A 171 1.75 -2.79 -18.74
CA SER A 171 0.84 -2.47 -19.85
C SER A 171 1.45 -1.47 -20.84
N ILE A 172 2.25 -0.54 -20.31
CA ILE A 172 2.99 0.46 -21.09
C ILE A 172 4.10 -0.20 -21.91
N LYS A 173 4.84 -1.16 -21.33
CA LYS A 173 5.93 -1.91 -22.01
C LYS A 173 5.43 -2.72 -23.21
N GLY A 174 4.34 -3.47 -23.04
CA GLY A 174 3.81 -4.36 -24.09
C GLY A 174 3.29 -3.63 -25.33
N ARG A 175 3.30 -2.29 -25.33
CA ARG A 175 2.79 -1.43 -26.40
C ARG A 175 3.87 -0.52 -27.01
N ASP A 176 5.14 -0.66 -26.62
CA ASP A 176 6.24 0.11 -27.23
C ASP A 176 6.66 -0.54 -28.56
N PRO A 177 6.47 0.14 -29.72
CA PRO A 177 6.82 -0.42 -31.02
C PRO A 177 8.33 -0.57 -31.26
N LEU A 178 9.18 0.04 -30.41
CA LEU A 178 10.64 -0.09 -30.51
C LEU A 178 11.20 -1.35 -29.83
N SER A 179 10.50 -1.94 -28.85
CA SER A 179 11.00 -3.15 -28.15
C SER A 179 10.81 -4.43 -28.96
N SER A 180 10.00 -4.39 -30.01
CA SER A 180 9.86 -5.47 -31.00
C SER A 180 10.85 -5.28 -32.16
N SER A 181 12.14 -5.18 -31.87
CA SER A 181 13.15 -5.44 -32.89
C SER A 181 13.33 -6.95 -33.02
N PRO A 182 13.02 -7.58 -34.16
CA PRO A 182 13.27 -9.01 -34.33
C PRO A 182 14.78 -9.23 -34.33
N LYS A 183 15.29 -9.93 -33.31
CA LYS A 183 16.64 -10.46 -33.31
C LYS A 183 16.79 -11.37 -34.54
N HIS A 184 17.66 -10.95 -35.47
CA HIS A 184 18.19 -11.72 -36.60
C HIS A 184 17.15 -12.47 -37.46
N LYS A 185 16.59 -11.79 -38.48
CA LYS A 185 16.25 -12.48 -39.73
C LYS A 185 17.49 -12.49 -40.62
N THR A 186 18.10 -13.66 -40.77
CA THR A 186 19.04 -13.94 -41.86
C THR A 186 18.37 -13.58 -43.17
N ARG A 187 19.02 -12.71 -43.94
CA ARG A 187 18.63 -12.26 -45.27
C ARG A 187 18.64 -13.47 -46.22
N ASN A 188 17.47 -14.02 -46.51
CA ASN A 188 17.28 -14.83 -47.71
C ASN A 188 16.65 -13.95 -48.79
N GLU A 189 17.44 -13.73 -49.83
CA GLU A 189 17.02 -13.13 -51.08
C GLU A 189 16.13 -14.13 -51.82
N LYS A 190 14.87 -13.75 -52.03
CA LYS A 190 14.11 -14.02 -53.26
C LYS A 190 12.81 -13.23 -53.20
N GLY A 191 12.55 -12.48 -54.27
CA GLY A 191 11.42 -11.58 -54.37
C GLY A 191 10.11 -12.34 -54.42
N GLU A 192 9.31 -12.20 -53.37
CA GLU A 192 7.87 -12.47 -53.40
C GLU A 192 7.14 -11.22 -52.92
N LYS A 193 6.05 -10.89 -53.63
CA LYS A 193 5.18 -9.75 -53.33
C LYS A 193 4.49 -9.99 -51.98
N PRO A 194 4.36 -8.99 -51.09
CA PRO A 194 3.64 -9.16 -49.85
C PRO A 194 2.13 -9.08 -50.11
N SER A 195 1.53 -10.22 -50.48
CA SER A 195 0.10 -10.45 -50.25
C SER A 195 -0.08 -11.09 -48.87
N ASP A 196 -1.18 -10.73 -48.22
CA ASP A 196 -1.63 -11.14 -46.89
C ASP A 196 -1.05 -10.30 -45.75
N LEU A 197 -1.70 -9.14 -45.56
CA LEU A 197 -1.88 -8.49 -44.26
C LEU A 197 -2.52 -9.51 -43.29
N VAL A 198 -1.68 -10.39 -42.76
CA VAL A 198 -1.97 -11.07 -41.50
C VAL A 198 -2.12 -9.94 -40.50
N HIS A 199 -3.37 -9.66 -40.11
CA HIS A 199 -3.65 -9.00 -38.84
C HIS A 199 -2.94 -9.82 -37.76
N GLU A 200 -1.68 -9.48 -37.45
CA GLU A 200 -1.10 -9.79 -36.16
C GLU A 200 -2.00 -9.07 -35.17
N LYS A 201 -3.00 -9.82 -34.72
CA LYS A 201 -3.83 -9.54 -33.58
C LYS A 201 -2.86 -9.51 -32.41
N HIS A 202 -2.15 -8.40 -32.25
CA HIS A 202 -1.34 -8.14 -31.06
C HIS A 202 -2.30 -8.40 -29.92
N SER A 203 -2.08 -9.52 -29.22
CA SER A 203 -2.76 -9.84 -27.98
C SER A 203 -2.47 -8.66 -27.08
N SER A 204 -3.40 -7.72 -27.04
CA SER A 204 -3.36 -6.59 -26.14
C SER A 204 -3.38 -7.24 -24.76
N ASN A 205 -2.21 -7.33 -24.12
CA ASN A 205 -2.08 -7.65 -22.71
C ASN A 205 -2.72 -6.47 -21.94
N SER A 206 -4.03 -6.35 -22.06
CA SER A 206 -4.81 -5.39 -21.32
C SER A 206 -4.94 -5.99 -19.93
N HIS A 207 -4.06 -5.57 -19.03
CA HIS A 207 -4.20 -5.85 -17.60
C HIS A 207 -5.45 -5.14 -17.01
N SER A 208 -6.49 -4.84 -17.80
CA SER A 208 -7.66 -4.06 -17.40
C SER A 208 -8.49 -4.75 -16.32
N VAL A 209 -8.68 -6.07 -16.43
CA VAL A 209 -9.41 -6.87 -15.42
C VAL A 209 -8.69 -6.89 -14.07
N PRO A 210 -7.40 -7.28 -13.97
CA PRO A 210 -6.72 -7.23 -12.68
C PRO A 210 -6.52 -5.81 -12.15
N LEU A 211 -6.33 -4.80 -13.01
CA LEU A 211 -6.26 -3.39 -12.59
C LEU A 211 -7.57 -2.93 -11.95
N SER A 212 -8.71 -3.22 -12.58
CA SER A 212 -10.00 -2.80 -12.03
C SER A 212 -10.37 -3.56 -10.77
N ALA A 213 -10.02 -4.85 -10.67
CA ALA A 213 -10.17 -5.61 -9.43
C ALA A 213 -9.35 -5.00 -8.28
N LEU A 214 -8.07 -4.69 -8.49
CA LEU A 214 -7.23 -4.05 -7.45
C LEU A 214 -7.77 -2.69 -7.00
N ILE A 215 -8.33 -1.90 -7.93
CA ILE A 215 -8.93 -0.60 -7.59
C ILE A 215 -10.17 -0.79 -6.72
N VAL A 216 -11.06 -1.72 -7.09
CA VAL A 216 -12.26 -2.00 -6.28
C VAL A 216 -11.86 -2.54 -4.91
N VAL A 217 -10.94 -3.51 -4.84
CA VAL A 217 -10.41 -4.02 -3.57
C VAL A 217 -9.86 -2.88 -2.70
N GLY A 218 -9.13 -1.94 -3.31
CA GLY A 218 -8.62 -0.78 -2.61
C GLY A 218 -9.70 0.16 -2.08
N VAL A 219 -10.77 0.40 -2.84
CA VAL A 219 -11.92 1.20 -2.40
C VAL A 219 -12.63 0.55 -1.20
N PHE A 220 -12.82 -0.77 -1.23
CA PHE A 220 -13.40 -1.52 -0.11
C PHE A 220 -12.47 -1.61 1.11
N ASN A 221 -11.15 -1.57 0.92
CA ASN A 221 -10.19 -1.44 2.00
C ASN A 221 -10.31 -0.07 2.69
N ARG A 222 -10.14 0.98 1.89
CA ARG A 222 -10.14 2.37 2.34
C ARG A 222 -10.58 3.31 1.21
N PRO A 223 -11.51 4.24 1.49
CA PRO A 223 -11.92 5.26 0.53
C PRO A 223 -10.83 6.24 0.11
N THR A 224 -9.67 6.22 0.77
CA THR A 224 -8.46 6.97 0.37
C THR A 224 -7.72 6.37 -0.82
N PHE A 225 -7.91 5.07 -1.11
CA PHE A 225 -7.16 4.37 -2.14
C PHE A 225 -7.21 4.99 -3.56
N PRO A 226 -8.36 5.51 -4.03
CA PRO A 226 -8.45 6.18 -5.33
C PRO A 226 -7.42 7.32 -5.52
N ALA A 227 -7.01 7.99 -4.44
CA ALA A 227 -5.98 9.02 -4.52
C ALA A 227 -4.64 8.47 -5.05
N PHE A 228 -4.26 7.26 -4.63
CA PHE A 228 -3.04 6.58 -5.10
C PHE A 228 -3.19 6.04 -6.52
N ALA A 229 -4.35 5.46 -6.85
CA ALA A 229 -4.60 4.86 -8.16
C ALA A 229 -4.74 5.90 -9.28
N LEU A 230 -5.09 7.15 -8.96
CA LEU A 230 -5.40 8.20 -9.95
C LEU A 230 -4.29 8.39 -11.00
N VAL A 231 -3.05 8.66 -10.56
CA VAL A 231 -1.95 8.94 -11.50
C VAL A 231 -1.59 7.73 -12.36
N PRO A 232 -1.35 6.52 -11.81
CA PRO A 232 -1.16 5.31 -12.62
C PRO A 232 -2.26 5.09 -13.65
N MET A 233 -3.52 5.28 -13.27
CA MET A 233 -4.64 5.03 -14.18
C MET A 233 -4.79 6.09 -15.27
N LEU A 234 -4.46 7.36 -14.98
CA LEU A 234 -4.39 8.39 -16.01
C LEU A 234 -3.31 8.06 -17.06
N TYR A 235 -2.13 7.63 -16.61
CA TYR A 235 -1.07 7.18 -17.51
C TYR A 235 -1.50 5.95 -18.33
N TRP A 236 -2.07 4.93 -17.70
CA TRP A 236 -2.59 3.75 -18.40
C TRP A 236 -3.63 4.08 -19.47
N THR A 237 -4.57 4.96 -19.13
CA THR A 237 -5.66 5.37 -20.02
C THR A 237 -5.14 6.17 -21.20
N PHE A 238 -4.30 7.18 -20.97
CA PHE A 238 -3.85 8.09 -22.03
C PHE A 238 -2.53 7.70 -22.68
N TYR A 239 -1.93 6.56 -22.29
CA TYR A 239 -0.72 6.06 -22.94
C TYR A 239 -0.93 5.88 -24.45
N ASN A 240 0.00 6.42 -25.25
CA ASN A 240 0.00 6.47 -26.72
C ASN A 240 -1.18 7.19 -27.40
N SER A 241 -2.06 7.85 -26.65
CA SER A 241 -3.09 8.70 -27.25
C SER A 241 -2.46 10.02 -27.72
N LYS A 242 -2.76 10.44 -28.95
CA LYS A 242 -2.38 11.76 -29.48
C LYS A 242 -3.22 12.84 -28.79
N GLY A 243 -2.86 13.15 -27.54
CA GLY A 243 -3.56 14.09 -26.65
C GLY A 243 -4.62 13.45 -25.75
N TRP A 244 -5.25 14.28 -24.91
CA TRP A 244 -6.28 13.89 -23.94
C TRP A 244 -7.66 13.80 -24.60
N ARG A 245 -7.79 12.92 -25.60
CA ARG A 245 -9.06 12.74 -26.31
C ARG A 245 -10.00 11.92 -25.44
N LEU A 246 -10.97 12.59 -24.81
CA LEU A 246 -11.90 12.00 -23.85
C LEU A 246 -12.62 10.74 -24.38
N LYS A 247 -12.96 10.70 -25.68
CA LYS A 247 -13.60 9.53 -26.32
C LYS A 247 -12.69 8.29 -26.28
N GLU A 248 -11.41 8.43 -26.60
CA GLU A 248 -10.43 7.32 -26.58
C GLU A 248 -10.18 6.84 -25.15
N GLY A 249 -10.10 7.79 -24.20
CA GLY A 249 -9.99 7.47 -22.78
C GLY A 249 -11.21 6.72 -22.24
N ALA A 250 -12.42 7.14 -22.60
CA ALA A 250 -13.67 6.49 -22.19
C ALA A 250 -13.78 5.05 -22.72
N LEU A 251 -13.42 4.82 -23.99
CA LEU A 251 -13.40 3.48 -24.59
C LEU A 251 -12.38 2.55 -23.88
N LYS A 252 -11.21 3.07 -23.51
CA LYS A 252 -10.24 2.31 -22.71
C LYS A 252 -10.73 2.04 -21.29
N ALA A 253 -11.37 3.01 -20.66
CA ALA A 253 -11.95 2.86 -19.32
C ALA A 253 -13.07 1.81 -19.29
N LEU A 254 -13.83 1.63 -20.39
CA LEU A 254 -14.85 0.59 -20.49
C LEU A 254 -14.27 -0.82 -20.32
N GLN A 255 -12.99 -1.03 -20.66
CA GLN A 255 -12.31 -2.33 -20.46
C GLN A 255 -12.11 -2.70 -18.98
N LEU A 256 -12.26 -1.74 -18.06
CA LEU A 256 -12.18 -1.96 -16.62
C LEU A 256 -13.49 -2.53 -16.05
N VAL A 257 -14.62 -2.32 -16.72
CA VAL A 257 -15.96 -2.65 -16.20
C VAL A 257 -16.11 -4.11 -15.80
N PRO A 258 -15.71 -5.12 -16.62
CA PRO A 258 -15.94 -6.52 -16.26
C PRO A 258 -15.29 -6.92 -14.92
N GLY A 259 -14.01 -6.55 -14.72
CA GLY A 259 -13.31 -6.85 -13.46
C GLY A 259 -13.86 -6.05 -12.27
N ALA A 260 -14.30 -4.82 -12.50
CA ALA A 260 -14.90 -3.99 -11.45
C ALA A 260 -16.23 -4.57 -10.97
N VAL A 261 -17.13 -4.94 -11.89
CA VAL A 261 -18.46 -5.47 -11.57
C VAL A 261 -18.35 -6.76 -10.77
N VAL A 262 -17.54 -7.72 -11.22
CA VAL A 262 -17.34 -8.99 -10.51
C VAL A 262 -16.80 -8.75 -9.10
N THR A 263 -15.80 -7.87 -8.96
CA THR A 263 -15.20 -7.60 -7.65
C THR A 263 -16.19 -6.89 -6.71
N VAL A 264 -16.97 -5.91 -7.21
CA VAL A 264 -18.00 -5.23 -6.41
C VAL A 264 -19.05 -6.24 -5.91
N ILE A 265 -19.53 -7.13 -6.79
CA ILE A 265 -20.53 -8.14 -6.41
C ILE A 265 -19.98 -9.04 -5.30
N ILE A 266 -18.74 -9.53 -5.42
CA ILE A 266 -18.12 -10.38 -4.39
C ILE A 266 -18.11 -9.66 -3.04
N PHE A 267 -17.62 -8.42 -2.99
CA PHE A 267 -17.54 -7.68 -1.74
C PHE A 267 -18.91 -7.35 -1.15
N VAL A 268 -19.87 -6.88 -1.95
CA VAL A 268 -21.22 -6.55 -1.47
C VAL A 268 -21.93 -7.79 -0.94
N VAL A 269 -21.79 -8.95 -1.60
CA VAL A 269 -22.36 -10.20 -1.12
C VAL A 269 -21.70 -10.64 0.18
N CYS A 270 -20.37 -10.66 0.26
CA CYS A 270 -19.65 -11.03 1.48
C CYS A 270 -19.99 -10.11 2.66
N ASP A 271 -20.02 -8.80 2.44
CA ASP A 271 -20.39 -7.81 3.45
C ASP A 271 -21.84 -8.07 3.93
N SER A 272 -22.79 -8.23 3.00
CA SER A 272 -24.21 -8.43 3.34
C SER A 272 -24.47 -9.76 4.06
N VAL A 273 -23.72 -10.81 3.76
CA VAL A 273 -23.74 -12.08 4.51
C VAL A 273 -23.19 -11.90 5.92
N TYR A 274 -22.04 -11.24 6.06
CA TYR A 274 -21.40 -11.06 7.35
C TYR A 274 -22.23 -10.23 8.33
N PHE A 275 -22.90 -9.18 7.84
CA PHE A 275 -23.74 -8.30 8.66
C PHE A 275 -25.21 -8.76 8.78
N GLY A 276 -25.56 -9.96 8.28
CA GLY A 276 -26.92 -10.51 8.39
C GLY A 276 -27.98 -9.74 7.61
N SER A 277 -27.58 -8.86 6.68
CA SER A 277 -28.53 -8.02 5.93
C SER A 277 -29.40 -8.82 4.95
N LEU A 278 -28.96 -10.04 4.61
CA LEU A 278 -29.66 -11.00 3.76
C LEU A 278 -30.60 -11.94 4.52
N ASP A 279 -30.66 -11.87 5.86
CA ASP A 279 -31.44 -12.81 6.68
C ASP A 279 -32.96 -12.57 6.57
N SER A 280 -33.38 -11.40 6.07
CA SER A 280 -34.79 -11.05 5.83
C SER A 280 -35.13 -11.05 4.33
N PRO A 281 -36.00 -11.98 3.85
CA PRO A 281 -36.28 -12.15 2.41
C PRO A 281 -37.05 -11.00 1.74
N SER A 282 -37.75 -10.17 2.51
CA SER A 282 -38.72 -9.19 2.00
C SER A 282 -38.10 -7.97 1.32
N SER A 283 -36.78 -7.75 1.44
CA SER A 283 -36.12 -6.57 0.86
C SER A 283 -34.64 -6.81 0.48
N LEU A 284 -34.35 -7.93 -0.18
CA LEU A 284 -32.99 -8.34 -0.59
C LEU A 284 -32.16 -7.25 -1.31
N LEU A 285 -32.78 -6.43 -2.16
CA LEU A 285 -32.08 -5.35 -2.87
C LEU A 285 -31.97 -4.05 -2.07
N GLN A 286 -32.86 -3.81 -1.09
CA GLN A 286 -32.85 -2.60 -0.28
C GLN A 286 -31.92 -2.73 0.94
N ASN A 287 -31.60 -3.95 1.34
CA ASN A 287 -30.76 -4.25 2.50
C ASN A 287 -29.29 -4.56 2.14
N LEU A 288 -28.86 -4.37 0.89
CA LEU A 288 -27.46 -4.67 0.52
C LEU A 288 -26.49 -3.75 1.26
N THR A 289 -25.53 -4.35 1.95
CA THR A 289 -24.49 -3.62 2.65
C THR A 289 -23.38 -3.26 1.66
N VAL A 290 -23.26 -1.95 1.39
CA VAL A 290 -22.21 -1.39 0.53
C VAL A 290 -21.32 -0.48 1.39
N THR A 291 -20.30 -1.08 2.00
CA THR A 291 -19.47 -0.41 3.02
C THR A 291 -18.78 0.88 2.54
N PRO A 292 -18.27 1.01 1.29
CA PRO A 292 -17.73 2.29 0.83
C PRO A 292 -18.79 3.39 0.73
N LEU A 293 -20.01 3.05 0.35
CA LEU A 293 -21.12 4.01 0.26
C LEU A 293 -21.57 4.43 1.66
N ASN A 294 -21.65 3.50 2.59
CA ASN A 294 -21.95 3.77 4.00
C ASN A 294 -20.88 4.67 4.62
N PHE A 295 -19.60 4.44 4.32
CA PHE A 295 -18.52 5.32 4.76
C PHE A 295 -18.69 6.75 4.24
N LEU A 296 -19.02 6.93 2.96
CA LEU A 296 -19.27 8.27 2.40
C LEU A 296 -20.46 8.94 3.10
N ARG A 297 -21.56 8.20 3.33
CA ARG A 297 -22.73 8.70 4.08
C ARG A 297 -22.37 9.13 5.49
N TYR A 298 -21.59 8.31 6.20
CA TYR A 298 -21.11 8.62 7.55
C TYR A 298 -20.28 9.91 7.59
N ASN A 299 -19.36 10.11 6.63
CA ASN A 299 -18.47 11.27 6.59
C ASN A 299 -19.12 12.55 6.03
N MET A 300 -20.28 12.46 5.39
CA MET A 300 -21.08 13.64 5.03
C MET A 300 -21.82 14.25 6.22
N ASP A 301 -22.00 13.49 7.31
CA ASP A 301 -22.62 13.98 8.53
C ASP A 301 -21.62 14.75 9.40
N MET A 302 -21.68 16.07 9.31
CA MET A 302 -20.81 16.99 10.04
C MET A 302 -20.96 16.90 11.57
N SER A 303 -22.01 16.27 12.10
CA SER A 303 -22.15 16.03 13.54
C SER A 303 -21.21 14.92 14.03
N LYS A 304 -20.98 13.89 13.21
CA LYS A 304 -20.09 12.75 13.51
C LYS A 304 -18.61 13.05 13.24
N VAL A 305 -18.31 13.97 12.32
CA VAL A 305 -16.93 14.28 11.91
C VAL A 305 -16.19 15.19 12.89
N LYS A 306 -16.91 15.99 13.70
CA LYS A 306 -16.31 16.98 14.62
C LYS A 306 -15.43 16.37 15.72
N ASP A 307 -15.62 15.10 16.02
CA ASP A 307 -14.86 14.39 17.06
C ASP A 307 -13.51 13.86 16.55
N HIS A 308 -13.30 13.88 15.22
CA HIS A 308 -12.04 13.48 14.61
C HIS A 308 -11.16 14.71 14.42
N GLY A 309 -10.15 14.85 15.29
CA GLY A 309 -9.31 16.04 15.42
C GLY A 309 -8.88 16.70 14.11
N LEU A 310 -8.87 18.03 14.12
CA LEU A 310 -8.55 18.86 12.96
C LEU A 310 -7.04 19.09 12.86
N HIS A 311 -6.46 18.80 11.70
CA HIS A 311 -5.07 19.14 11.40
C HIS A 311 -4.99 20.28 10.37
N PRO A 312 -3.96 21.13 10.44
CA PRO A 312 -3.65 22.05 9.36
C PRO A 312 -3.47 21.31 8.04
N ARG A 313 -3.96 21.87 6.93
CA ARG A 313 -3.91 21.24 5.60
C ARG A 313 -2.50 20.89 5.13
N MET A 314 -1.47 21.51 5.70
CA MET A 314 -0.06 21.26 5.34
C MET A 314 0.62 20.17 6.18
N THR A 315 -0.09 19.52 7.12
CA THR A 315 0.49 18.53 8.03
C THR A 315 1.12 17.37 7.27
N HIS A 316 0.45 16.86 6.23
CA HIS A 316 1.02 15.79 5.41
C HIS A 316 2.35 16.17 4.75
N LEU A 317 2.44 17.39 4.21
CA LEU A 317 3.62 17.86 3.49
C LEU A 317 4.77 18.25 4.42
N LEU A 318 4.48 18.98 5.51
CA LEU A 318 5.49 19.60 6.37
C LEU A 318 5.87 18.74 7.58
N VAL A 319 5.01 17.81 8.02
CA VAL A 319 5.26 17.00 9.22
C VAL A 319 5.34 15.51 8.87
N ASN A 320 4.29 14.96 8.27
CA ASN A 320 4.20 13.52 8.06
C ASN A 320 5.21 13.02 7.02
N THR A 321 5.46 13.81 5.98
CA THR A 321 6.42 13.49 4.92
C THR A 321 7.87 13.44 5.46
N PRO A 322 8.39 14.48 6.15
CA PRO A 322 9.69 14.38 6.82
C PRO A 322 9.77 13.26 7.86
N LEU A 323 8.70 13.02 8.62
CA LEU A 323 8.69 11.93 9.61
C LEU A 323 8.78 10.55 8.95
N SER A 324 7.99 10.32 7.90
CA SER A 324 7.86 8.99 7.25
C SER A 324 9.00 8.66 6.31
N PHE A 325 9.54 9.67 5.61
CA PHE A 325 10.53 9.45 4.55
C PHE A 325 11.89 10.12 4.83
N GLY A 326 11.99 10.94 5.87
CA GLY A 326 13.24 11.56 6.30
C GLY A 326 13.94 12.32 5.17
N VAL A 327 15.22 12.01 5.00
CA VAL A 327 16.08 12.65 3.99
C VAL A 327 15.61 12.38 2.55
N LEU A 328 14.89 11.29 2.27
CA LEU A 328 14.33 11.02 0.95
C LEU A 328 13.33 12.11 0.52
N ALA A 329 12.62 12.71 1.48
CA ALA A 329 11.69 13.82 1.22
C ALA A 329 12.39 15.18 1.06
N SER A 330 13.56 15.38 1.66
CA SER A 330 14.22 16.70 1.81
C SER A 330 14.65 17.37 0.51
N LYS A 331 14.88 16.61 -0.57
CA LYS A 331 15.30 17.16 -1.87
C LYS A 331 14.17 17.33 -2.89
N LEU A 332 12.91 17.16 -2.50
CA LEU A 332 11.78 17.56 -3.34
C LEU A 332 11.56 19.08 -3.40
N GLN A 333 12.27 19.86 -2.60
CA GLN A 333 12.12 21.32 -2.52
C GLN A 333 13.29 22.12 -3.13
N ALA A 334 14.34 21.45 -3.62
CA ALA A 334 15.46 22.14 -4.26
C ALA A 334 15.59 21.67 -5.72
N PRO A 335 15.28 22.53 -6.72
CA PRO A 335 15.57 22.18 -8.11
C PRO A 335 17.06 21.86 -8.23
N SER A 336 17.37 20.69 -8.79
CA SER A 336 18.74 20.34 -9.12
C SER A 336 19.23 21.30 -10.22
N ASN A 337 20.00 22.30 -9.81
CA ASN A 337 20.57 23.32 -10.69
C ASN A 337 21.54 22.77 -11.75
N GLU A 338 21.89 21.48 -11.74
CA GLU A 338 22.93 20.94 -12.62
C GLU A 338 22.50 20.71 -14.07
N SER A 339 21.20 20.69 -14.39
CA SER A 339 20.69 20.45 -15.75
C SER A 339 19.86 21.59 -16.36
N HIS A 340 19.40 22.55 -15.55
CA HIS A 340 18.60 23.67 -16.05
C HIS A 340 19.42 24.75 -16.77
N GLN A 341 20.70 24.92 -16.44
CA GLN A 341 21.52 26.00 -16.99
C GLN A 341 21.86 25.81 -18.48
N LYS A 342 21.77 24.59 -19.03
CA LYS A 342 21.97 24.35 -20.47
C LYS A 342 20.71 24.47 -21.33
N ARG A 343 19.50 24.52 -20.73
CA ARG A 343 18.22 24.61 -21.46
C ARG A 343 17.65 26.03 -21.52
N GLN A 344 18.11 26.96 -20.68
CA GLN A 344 17.48 28.28 -20.53
C GLN A 344 17.87 29.29 -21.62
N VAL A 345 18.94 29.05 -22.39
CA VAL A 345 19.37 29.97 -23.46
C VAL A 345 18.51 29.88 -24.73
N LYS A 346 17.56 28.93 -24.84
CA LYS A 346 16.81 28.69 -26.10
C LYS A 346 15.29 28.81 -26.02
N ARG A 347 14.72 29.38 -24.95
CA ARG A 347 13.27 29.30 -24.69
C ARG A 347 12.54 30.60 -24.33
N THR A 348 13.13 31.76 -24.59
CA THR A 348 12.42 33.04 -24.49
C THR A 348 11.63 33.31 -25.78
N ALA A 349 10.46 32.70 -25.96
CA ALA A 349 9.49 33.13 -27.00
C ALA A 349 8.05 32.56 -26.89
N ASP A 350 7.71 31.62 -25.99
CA ASP A 350 6.56 30.73 -26.25
C ASP A 350 5.65 30.45 -25.02
N ASP A 351 5.48 31.44 -24.13
CA ASP A 351 4.94 31.26 -22.77
C ASP A 351 3.41 31.25 -22.61
N THR A 352 2.61 31.30 -23.68
CA THR A 352 1.12 31.29 -23.54
C THR A 352 0.45 29.93 -23.77
N LYS A 353 1.22 28.83 -23.97
CA LYS A 353 0.69 27.47 -24.20
C LYS A 353 1.23 26.41 -23.22
N MET A 354 1.43 26.77 -21.96
CA MET A 354 2.09 25.90 -20.99
C MET A 354 1.18 24.78 -20.43
N LEU A 355 -0.15 24.97 -20.39
CA LEU A 355 -1.07 23.94 -19.84
C LEU A 355 -1.41 22.80 -20.82
N SER A 356 -1.07 22.92 -22.11
CA SER A 356 -1.37 21.92 -23.15
C SER A 356 -0.20 21.00 -23.50
N ARG A 357 0.95 21.15 -22.82
CA ARG A 357 2.16 20.35 -23.06
C ARG A 357 2.55 19.51 -21.83
N ILE A 358 1.61 18.73 -21.29
CA ILE A 358 2.02 17.43 -20.72
C ILE A 358 2.53 16.62 -21.93
N PRO A 359 3.74 16.06 -21.92
CA PRO A 359 4.35 15.43 -23.11
C PRO A 359 3.64 14.12 -23.47
N CYS A 360 2.42 14.21 -23.97
CA CYS A 360 1.73 13.13 -24.65
C CYS A 360 2.24 13.10 -26.08
N GLY A 361 3.30 12.33 -26.33
CA GLY A 361 3.76 12.08 -27.69
C GLY A 361 5.23 11.69 -27.89
N LYS A 362 6.09 11.69 -26.86
CA LYS A 362 7.47 11.16 -26.95
C LYS A 362 7.90 10.53 -25.62
N GLY A 363 7.67 9.22 -25.47
CA GLY A 363 8.05 8.43 -24.29
C GLY A 363 7.38 8.87 -22.98
N VAL A 364 7.15 7.94 -22.06
CA VAL A 364 6.79 8.32 -20.68
C VAL A 364 8.06 8.81 -19.98
N ASP A 365 8.06 10.06 -19.51
CA ASP A 365 9.04 10.49 -18.50
C ASP A 365 8.65 9.82 -17.18
N PHE A 366 9.24 8.67 -16.91
CA PHE A 366 8.90 7.87 -15.75
C PHE A 366 9.32 8.55 -14.43
N GLU A 367 10.30 9.43 -14.44
CA GLU A 367 10.63 10.23 -13.24
C GLU A 367 9.45 11.12 -12.89
N MET A 368 8.92 11.86 -13.87
CA MET A 368 7.72 12.68 -13.68
C MET A 368 6.50 11.83 -13.31
N PHE A 369 6.35 10.65 -13.91
CA PHE A 369 5.29 9.70 -13.53
C PHE A 369 5.35 9.35 -12.04
N PHE A 370 6.51 8.93 -11.53
CA PHE A 370 6.66 8.57 -10.12
C PHE A 370 6.53 9.78 -9.18
N LEU A 371 7.06 10.95 -9.56
CA LEU A 371 6.89 12.17 -8.78
C LEU A 371 5.41 12.59 -8.67
N LEU A 372 4.64 12.50 -9.76
CA LEU A 372 3.20 12.74 -9.73
C LEU A 372 2.47 11.70 -8.89
N SER A 373 2.84 10.42 -9.01
CA SER A 373 2.33 9.32 -8.16
C SER A 373 2.69 9.48 -6.68
N TYR A 374 3.62 10.37 -6.33
CA TYR A 374 3.97 10.73 -4.96
C TYR A 374 3.20 11.98 -4.48
N PHE A 375 3.24 13.07 -5.25
CA PHE A 375 2.70 14.36 -4.82
C PHE A 375 1.17 14.46 -4.90
N ILE A 376 0.55 13.87 -5.93
CA ILE A 376 -0.91 13.98 -6.11
C ILE A 376 -1.67 13.29 -4.97
N PRO A 377 -1.31 12.07 -4.52
CA PRO A 377 -1.97 11.47 -3.36
C PRO A 377 -1.76 12.30 -2.08
N ILE A 378 -0.55 12.82 -1.84
CA ILE A 378 -0.28 13.68 -0.68
C ILE A 378 -1.17 14.93 -0.71
N PHE A 379 -1.30 15.57 -1.87
CA PHE A 379 -2.16 16.73 -2.04
C PHE A 379 -3.63 16.41 -1.77
N ILE A 380 -4.16 15.33 -2.36
CA ILE A 380 -5.57 14.93 -2.17
C ILE A 380 -5.84 14.60 -0.70
N LEU A 381 -4.96 13.83 -0.05
CA LEU A 381 -5.12 13.46 1.36
C LEU A 381 -4.95 14.68 2.29
N SER A 382 -4.21 15.70 1.88
CA SER A 382 -4.09 16.99 2.60
C SER A 382 -5.38 17.80 2.62
N LEU A 383 -6.36 17.48 1.78
CA LEU A 383 -7.69 18.10 1.80
C LEU A 383 -8.58 17.50 2.88
N ILE A 384 -8.25 16.31 3.38
CA ILE A 384 -8.95 15.64 4.48
C ILE A 384 -8.46 16.27 5.79
N ALA A 385 -9.40 16.55 6.70
CA ALA A 385 -9.11 17.24 7.97
C ALA A 385 -8.23 16.39 8.90
N HIS A 386 -8.47 15.08 8.92
CA HIS A 386 -7.71 14.13 9.73
C HIS A 386 -6.47 13.64 8.97
N GLN A 387 -5.27 13.93 9.50
CA GLN A 387 -4.00 13.71 8.81
C GLN A 387 -3.00 13.00 9.69
N GLU A 388 -2.67 11.76 9.34
CA GLU A 388 -1.73 10.94 10.10
C GLU A 388 -0.61 10.37 9.22
N PRO A 389 0.60 10.14 9.77
CA PRO A 389 1.75 9.64 8.99
C PRO A 389 1.46 8.36 8.21
N ARG A 390 0.72 7.42 8.80
CA ARG A 390 0.39 6.13 8.17
C ARG A 390 -0.39 6.27 6.86
N PHE A 391 -1.19 7.32 6.68
CA PHE A 391 -2.01 7.51 5.49
C PHE A 391 -1.16 7.75 4.24
N ILE A 392 0.05 8.28 4.36
CA ILE A 392 0.91 8.55 3.19
C ILE A 392 1.93 7.43 2.95
N THR A 393 1.97 6.38 3.77
CA THR A 393 2.96 5.29 3.62
C THR A 393 2.99 4.63 2.24
N PRO A 394 1.89 4.49 1.47
CA PRO A 394 1.96 3.99 0.09
C PRO A 394 2.86 4.84 -0.83
N CYS A 395 3.03 6.13 -0.55
CA CYS A 395 3.89 7.04 -1.31
C CYS A 395 5.39 6.72 -1.18
N LEU A 396 5.80 5.83 -0.27
CA LEU A 396 7.20 5.40 -0.16
C LEU A 396 7.71 4.80 -1.48
N LEU A 397 6.89 3.98 -2.15
CA LEU A 397 7.27 3.26 -3.35
C LEU A 397 7.63 4.20 -4.52
N PRO A 398 6.73 5.11 -4.98
CA PRO A 398 7.07 6.06 -6.03
C PRO A 398 8.21 7.01 -5.63
N LEU A 399 8.34 7.34 -4.34
CA LEU A 399 9.44 8.17 -3.85
C LEU A 399 10.79 7.49 -4.04
N VAL A 400 10.92 6.21 -3.67
CA VAL A 400 12.15 5.43 -3.87
C VAL A 400 12.46 5.27 -5.36
N LEU A 401 11.45 4.97 -6.17
CA LEU A 401 11.61 4.86 -7.63
C LEU A 401 12.17 6.16 -8.24
N ALA A 402 11.68 7.32 -7.80
CA ALA A 402 12.18 8.62 -8.25
C ALA A 402 13.57 8.98 -7.70
N HIS A 403 13.96 8.51 -6.51
CA HIS A 403 15.10 9.08 -5.76
C HIS A 403 16.17 8.11 -5.26
N HIS A 404 16.09 6.81 -5.53
CA HIS A 404 17.07 5.81 -5.06
C HIS A 404 18.54 6.20 -5.32
N ASN A 405 18.87 6.70 -6.53
CA ASN A 405 20.23 7.08 -6.93
C ASN A 405 20.85 8.25 -6.13
N LYS A 406 20.02 8.97 -5.34
CA LYS A 406 20.47 10.08 -4.49
C LYS A 406 21.01 9.60 -3.14
N ILE A 407 20.62 8.41 -2.69
CA ILE A 407 21.09 7.81 -1.42
C ILE A 407 22.23 6.85 -1.74
N SER A 408 23.46 7.37 -1.67
CA SER A 408 24.65 6.54 -1.90
C SER A 408 25.83 7.02 -1.05
N TRP A 409 26.55 6.05 -0.48
CA TRP A 409 27.84 6.28 0.16
C TRP A 409 28.93 6.67 -0.85
N ALA A 410 28.78 6.21 -2.09
CA ALA A 410 29.66 6.56 -3.19
C ALA A 410 29.26 7.94 -3.73
N GLY A 411 30.00 8.98 -3.33
CA GLY A 411 29.76 10.34 -3.79
C GLY A 411 30.47 11.42 -2.97
N GLY A 412 30.20 12.68 -3.32
CA GLY A 412 30.71 13.85 -2.60
C GLY A 412 30.15 13.99 -1.18
N LYS A 413 30.69 14.95 -0.42
CA LYS A 413 30.33 15.19 1.00
C LYS A 413 28.82 15.24 1.26
N LEU A 414 28.07 15.89 0.37
CA LEU A 414 26.61 15.99 0.48
C LEU A 414 25.91 14.63 0.38
N LYS A 415 26.29 13.76 -0.57
CA LYS A 415 25.68 12.42 -0.70
C LYS A 415 25.95 11.56 0.54
N LYS A 416 27.17 11.64 1.08
CA LYS A 416 27.52 10.96 2.34
C LYS A 416 26.70 11.48 3.52
N LEU A 417 26.55 12.80 3.67
CA LEU A 417 25.71 13.40 4.71
C LEU A 417 24.24 12.93 4.59
N LEU A 418 23.68 12.94 3.38
CA LEU A 418 22.32 12.46 3.13
C LEU A 418 22.16 10.97 3.45
N PHE A 419 23.15 10.15 3.09
CA PHE A 419 23.16 8.72 3.42
C PHE A 419 23.20 8.49 4.94
N VAL A 420 24.09 9.21 5.66
CA VAL A 420 24.17 9.11 7.13
C VAL A 420 22.85 9.55 7.78
N GLY A 421 22.30 10.69 7.36
CA GLY A 421 21.00 11.17 7.87
C GLY A 421 19.86 10.20 7.56
N PHE A 422 19.88 9.57 6.39
CA PHE A 422 18.92 8.52 6.02
C PHE A 422 19.03 7.30 6.96
N VAL A 423 20.24 6.78 7.20
CA VAL A 423 20.43 5.63 8.09
C VAL A 423 20.05 5.98 9.53
N VAL A 424 20.55 7.08 10.07
CA VAL A 424 20.27 7.51 11.45
C VAL A 424 18.78 7.76 11.65
N GLY A 425 18.12 8.46 10.72
CA GLY A 425 16.68 8.73 10.81
C GLY A 425 15.83 7.46 10.79
N ASN A 426 16.16 6.49 9.92
CA ASN A 426 15.42 5.23 9.86
C ASN A 426 15.68 4.33 11.06
N VAL A 427 16.91 4.28 11.59
CA VAL A 427 17.19 3.55 12.84
C VAL A 427 16.44 4.17 14.01
N PHE A 428 16.49 5.50 14.14
CA PHE A 428 15.79 6.23 15.20
C PHE A 428 14.27 6.00 15.13
N CYS A 429 13.63 6.25 13.99
CA CYS A 429 12.19 6.04 13.82
C CYS A 429 11.82 4.56 13.94
N GLY A 430 12.68 3.65 13.49
CA GLY A 430 12.49 2.21 13.63
C GLY A 430 12.45 1.76 15.09
N VAL A 431 13.36 2.25 15.93
CA VAL A 431 13.35 1.97 17.38
C VAL A 431 12.16 2.66 18.06
N LEU A 432 11.90 3.93 17.71
CA LEU A 432 10.82 4.70 18.31
C LEU A 432 9.45 4.03 18.06
N PHE A 433 9.09 3.75 16.81
CA PHE A 433 7.79 3.15 16.48
C PHE A 433 7.76 1.63 16.62
N GLY A 434 8.90 0.95 16.43
CA GLY A 434 8.98 -0.50 16.55
C GLY A 434 9.01 -1.00 17.99
N ALA A 435 9.56 -0.23 18.94
CA ALA A 435 9.76 -0.70 20.31
C ALA A 435 9.20 0.25 21.39
N MET A 436 9.47 1.56 21.28
CA MET A 436 9.24 2.50 22.40
C MET A 436 7.81 3.07 22.46
N HIS A 437 7.24 3.44 21.31
CA HIS A 437 5.97 4.14 21.24
C HIS A 437 4.86 3.25 21.80
N GLN A 438 4.33 3.63 22.96
CA GLN A 438 3.32 2.86 23.70
C GLN A 438 3.75 1.39 23.92
N GLY A 439 5.06 1.15 24.06
CA GLY A 439 5.68 -0.18 24.05
C GLY A 439 5.34 -1.09 25.23
N GLY A 440 4.65 -0.57 26.25
CA GLY A 440 4.23 -1.34 27.43
C GLY A 440 2.92 -2.12 27.24
N ILE A 441 2.07 -1.73 26.28
CA ILE A 441 0.71 -2.29 26.11
C ILE A 441 0.75 -3.75 25.67
N VAL A 442 1.53 -4.06 24.63
CA VAL A 442 1.60 -5.44 24.11
C VAL A 442 2.24 -6.39 25.13
N PRO A 443 3.41 -6.07 25.74
CA PRO A 443 3.98 -6.91 26.79
C PRO A 443 3.05 -7.11 27.99
N SER A 444 2.31 -6.08 28.42
CA SER A 444 1.36 -6.24 29.53
C SER A 444 0.24 -7.21 29.18
N LEU A 445 -0.30 -7.16 27.95
CA LEU A 445 -1.34 -8.10 27.49
C LEU A 445 -0.83 -9.55 27.39
N LEU A 446 0.40 -9.75 26.92
CA LEU A 446 1.02 -11.08 26.88
C LEU A 446 1.19 -11.67 28.29
N HIS A 447 1.59 -10.83 29.25
CA HIS A 447 1.69 -11.24 30.65
C HIS A 447 0.30 -11.54 31.26
N LEU A 448 -0.70 -10.71 30.98
CA LEU A 448 -2.07 -10.90 31.45
C LEU A 448 -2.71 -12.18 30.90
N HIS A 449 -2.47 -12.51 29.63
CA HIS A 449 -2.94 -13.78 29.04
C HIS A 449 -2.48 -14.99 29.85
N HIS A 450 -1.21 -14.99 30.27
CA HIS A 450 -0.66 -16.05 31.11
C HIS A 450 -1.33 -16.10 32.49
N LEU A 451 -1.54 -14.96 33.15
CA LEU A 451 -2.24 -14.90 34.43
C LEU A 451 -3.69 -15.39 34.33
N VAL A 452 -4.41 -14.98 33.28
CA VAL A 452 -5.80 -15.39 33.04
C VAL A 452 -5.90 -16.90 32.84
N ARG A 453 -4.92 -17.52 32.18
CA ARG A 453 -4.90 -18.98 31.99
C ARG A 453 -4.54 -19.76 33.26
N GLN A 454 -3.71 -19.19 34.13
CA GLN A 454 -3.30 -19.84 35.38
C GLN A 454 -4.33 -19.72 36.50
N GLN A 455 -5.12 -18.64 36.52
CA GLN A 455 -6.12 -18.43 37.55
C GLN A 455 -7.40 -19.22 37.26
N ASN A 456 -7.79 -20.09 38.20
CA ASN A 456 -9.13 -20.68 38.25
C ASN A 456 -10.15 -19.58 38.57
N ALA A 457 -10.70 -18.93 37.54
CA ALA A 457 -11.96 -18.16 37.36
C ALA A 457 -12.66 -17.42 38.55
N THR A 458 -12.08 -17.34 39.74
CA THR A 458 -12.76 -16.96 40.99
C THR A 458 -12.40 -15.56 41.47
N GLN A 459 -11.29 -14.98 40.99
CA GLN A 459 -10.86 -13.63 41.34
C GLN A 459 -11.22 -12.63 40.24
N LYS A 460 -11.96 -11.58 40.62
CA LYS A 460 -12.18 -10.40 39.76
C LYS A 460 -10.98 -9.47 39.86
N VAL A 461 -10.29 -9.27 38.74
CA VAL A 461 -9.14 -8.35 38.64
C VAL A 461 -9.55 -7.14 37.80
N HIS A 462 -9.31 -5.93 38.31
CA HIS A 462 -9.51 -4.68 37.58
C HIS A 462 -8.16 -4.15 37.09
N ILE A 463 -8.05 -3.90 35.79
CA ILE A 463 -6.82 -3.42 35.15
C ILE A 463 -7.08 -2.05 34.55
N PHE A 464 -6.27 -1.07 34.94
CA PHE A 464 -6.41 0.31 34.49
C PHE A 464 -5.24 0.67 33.57
N TYR A 465 -5.57 1.08 32.35
CA TYR A 465 -4.64 1.66 31.39
C TYR A 465 -4.88 3.17 31.38
N PHE A 466 -3.83 3.98 31.62
CA PHE A 466 -3.94 5.43 31.76
C PHE A 466 -2.99 6.13 30.78
N HIS A 467 -3.50 7.11 30.02
CA HIS A 467 -2.80 7.80 28.93
C HIS A 467 -2.11 6.87 27.90
N THR A 468 -2.69 5.69 27.69
CA THR A 468 -2.28 4.77 26.64
C THR A 468 -3.34 4.68 25.55
N TYR A 469 -2.96 4.11 24.41
CA TYR A 469 -3.95 3.60 23.49
C TYR A 469 -4.77 2.47 24.10
N MET A 470 -5.97 2.25 23.55
CA MET A 470 -6.88 1.21 24.03
C MET A 470 -6.25 -0.17 23.77
N PRO A 471 -6.12 -1.05 24.78
CA PRO A 471 -5.60 -2.40 24.60
C PRO A 471 -6.62 -3.31 23.90
N PRO A 472 -6.22 -4.13 22.91
CA PRO A 472 -7.09 -5.13 22.31
C PRO A 472 -7.40 -6.28 23.28
N GLN A 473 -8.63 -6.79 23.25
CA GLN A 473 -9.07 -7.84 24.17
C GLN A 473 -8.77 -9.24 23.64
N HIS A 474 -8.69 -9.43 22.32
CA HIS A 474 -8.46 -10.77 21.75
C HIS A 474 -7.15 -11.42 22.19
N LEU A 475 -6.13 -10.62 22.53
CA LEU A 475 -4.85 -11.11 23.03
C LEU A 475 -4.94 -11.75 24.42
N LEU A 476 -6.05 -11.56 25.15
CA LEU A 476 -6.29 -12.23 26.43
C LEU A 476 -6.80 -13.68 26.26
N GLY A 477 -7.23 -14.06 25.05
CA GLY A 477 -7.70 -15.41 24.75
C GLY A 477 -8.93 -15.86 25.55
N ILE A 478 -9.77 -14.92 26.01
CA ILE A 478 -10.98 -15.20 26.79
C ILE A 478 -12.10 -15.54 25.82
N HIS A 479 -12.77 -16.68 26.01
CA HIS A 479 -13.94 -17.04 25.22
C HIS A 479 -15.16 -16.18 25.57
N GLY A 480 -15.88 -15.77 24.52
CA GLY A 480 -17.10 -14.95 24.60
C GLY A 480 -18.34 -15.76 24.94
#